data_AF-A0A3D3T6B1-F1
#
_entry.id   AF-A0A3D3T6B1-F1
#
_cell.length_a   1.000
_cell.length_b   1.000
_cell.length_c   1.000
_cell.angle_alpha   90.00
_cell.angle_beta   90.00
_cell.angle_gamma   90.00
#
_symmetry.space_group_name_H-M   'P 1'
#
loop_
_entity.id
_entity.type
_entity.pdbx_description
1 polymer ?
#
loop_
_entity_poly.entity_id
_entity_poly.type
_entity_poly.pdbx_seq_one_letter_code
_entity_poly.pdbx_strand_id
1 'polypeptide(L)'
;MNKLIIEARINEYAGRGQNPNVPWMPEEIAETAAHCREAGASIVHFHARTAEGEPEHRIEVYADIIQRIRARSDILIHPTLGAFANDGDASERIQPILELAGDPATRPHFAPLDMGTTNIDAYDPDAKKFRSTEAVYTNTTKTLQYFAERLKQSTVRPYASLWNVGFTRQFLAFMDMNLIAEPAYACLIMTGDDLPAAHPGTEQGLDAHTAFIPKDKNIVWTAMNHGGDLFPLLPRIINEGGHVSIGLGDWPYLEINERQPPTNEEVIAKVTELASLLGRETASPSEAARALGVNIL
;
A
#
# COMPACT_ATOMS: atom_id res chain seq x y z
N MET A 1 -3.61 11.87 19.90
CA MET A 1 -3.43 10.89 18.81
C MET A 1 -2.10 11.16 18.13
N ASN A 2 -1.42 10.12 17.63
CA ASN A 2 -0.22 10.32 16.79
C ASN A 2 -0.61 11.05 15.50
N LYS A 3 0.34 11.78 14.90
CA LYS A 3 0.13 12.41 13.59
C LYS A 3 -0.30 11.39 12.54
N LEU A 4 -1.13 11.81 11.59
CA LEU A 4 -1.65 10.97 10.52
C LEU A 4 -0.55 10.71 9.49
N ILE A 5 -0.06 9.47 9.43
CA ILE A 5 0.68 8.93 8.28
C ILE A 5 -0.31 8.79 7.12
N ILE A 6 0.04 9.41 5.99
CA ILE A 6 -0.65 9.22 4.71
C ILE A 6 0.33 8.52 3.77
N GLU A 7 -0.12 7.44 3.16
CA GLU A 7 0.57 6.70 2.11
C GLU A 7 -0.16 6.92 0.78
N ALA A 8 0.57 7.46 -0.20
CA ALA A 8 0.07 7.66 -1.55
C ALA A 8 0.25 6.37 -2.37
N ARG A 9 -0.86 5.68 -2.68
CA ARG A 9 -0.90 4.47 -3.52
C ARG A 9 -1.16 4.87 -4.97
N ILE A 10 -0.11 5.31 -5.64
CA ILE A 10 -0.26 6.25 -6.76
C ILE A 10 -0.72 5.60 -8.07
N ASN A 11 -0.48 4.30 -8.27
CA ASN A 11 -0.75 3.67 -9.57
C ASN A 11 -1.21 2.21 -9.58
N GLU A 12 -0.72 1.34 -8.68
CA GLU A 12 -0.95 -0.11 -8.78
C GLU A 12 -0.77 -0.61 -10.23
N TYR A 13 -1.69 -1.47 -10.70
CA TYR A 13 -1.90 -1.77 -12.11
C TYR A 13 -3.13 -1.05 -12.70
N ALA A 14 -3.57 0.07 -12.11
CA ALA A 14 -4.71 0.83 -12.62
C ALA A 14 -4.48 1.32 -14.06
N GLY A 15 -5.54 1.24 -14.87
CA GLY A 15 -5.57 1.75 -16.23
C GLY A 15 -5.89 3.25 -16.29
N ARG A 16 -5.53 3.91 -17.39
CA ARG A 16 -5.84 5.33 -17.63
C ARG A 16 -7.25 5.60 -18.18
N GLY A 17 -8.07 4.56 -18.30
CA GLY A 17 -9.39 4.65 -18.95
C GLY A 17 -10.39 5.51 -18.18
N GLN A 18 -10.41 5.40 -16.84
CA GLN A 18 -11.30 6.21 -15.99
C GLN A 18 -10.65 7.54 -15.57
N ASN A 19 -9.36 7.51 -15.23
CA ASN A 19 -8.60 8.69 -14.86
C ASN A 19 -7.23 8.68 -15.59
N PRO A 20 -6.97 9.66 -16.48
CA PRO A 20 -5.73 9.70 -17.25
C PRO A 20 -4.49 10.06 -16.42
N ASN A 21 -4.66 10.54 -15.18
CA ASN A 21 -3.57 11.02 -14.32
C ASN A 21 -2.82 9.90 -13.57
N VAL A 22 -3.14 8.62 -13.83
CA VAL A 22 -2.40 7.48 -13.25
C VAL A 22 -0.96 7.47 -13.82
N PRO A 23 0.09 7.60 -13.00
CA PRO A 23 1.48 7.62 -13.48
C PRO A 23 1.98 6.21 -13.83
N TRP A 24 2.60 6.05 -14.99
CA TRP A 24 3.17 4.78 -15.45
C TRP A 24 4.68 4.86 -15.61
N MET A 25 5.18 5.91 -16.28
CA MET A 25 6.60 6.05 -16.58
C MET A 25 7.39 6.48 -15.33
N PRO A 26 8.70 6.12 -15.24
CA PRO A 26 9.51 6.47 -14.07
C PRO A 26 9.54 7.96 -13.71
N GLU A 27 9.55 8.83 -14.72
CA GLU A 27 9.51 10.28 -14.49
C GLU A 27 8.15 10.73 -13.92
N GLU A 28 7.04 10.23 -14.47
CA GLU A 28 5.68 10.53 -13.98
C GLU A 28 5.51 10.05 -12.53
N ILE A 29 6.01 8.86 -12.20
CA ILE A 29 5.99 8.31 -10.85
C ILE A 29 6.77 9.21 -9.88
N ALA A 30 7.97 9.65 -10.28
CA ALA A 30 8.82 10.48 -9.43
C ALA A 30 8.25 11.89 -9.21
N GLU A 31 7.68 12.51 -10.25
CA GLU A 31 6.98 13.78 -10.15
C GLU A 31 5.73 13.67 -9.26
N THR A 32 4.91 12.64 -9.49
CA THR A 32 3.71 12.36 -8.68
C THR A 32 4.07 12.16 -7.21
N ALA A 33 5.14 11.40 -6.91
CA ALA A 33 5.61 11.19 -5.55
C ALA A 33 6.00 12.49 -4.85
N ALA A 34 6.65 13.41 -5.58
CA ALA A 34 7.02 14.73 -5.06
C ALA A 34 5.79 15.60 -4.78
N HIS A 35 4.83 15.67 -5.71
CA HIS A 35 3.60 16.42 -5.49
C HIS A 35 2.74 15.83 -4.35
N CYS A 36 2.65 14.50 -4.24
CA CYS A 36 1.99 13.84 -3.11
C CYS A 36 2.67 14.20 -1.79
N ARG A 37 4.02 14.25 -1.76
CA ARG A 37 4.77 14.68 -0.59
C ARG A 37 4.45 16.11 -0.17
N GLU A 38 4.35 17.03 -1.14
CA GLU A 38 3.97 18.42 -0.90
C GLU A 38 2.53 18.53 -0.38
N ALA A 39 1.63 17.68 -0.86
CA ALA A 39 0.24 17.60 -0.40
C ALA A 39 0.06 16.95 0.99
N GLY A 40 1.11 16.34 1.56
CA GLY A 40 1.12 15.80 2.92
C GLY A 40 1.35 14.29 3.04
N ALA A 41 1.61 13.58 1.95
CA ALA A 41 1.98 12.16 2.00
C ALA A 41 3.37 11.98 2.62
N SER A 42 3.49 10.98 3.50
CA SER A 42 4.77 10.58 4.12
C SER A 42 5.40 9.36 3.46
N ILE A 43 4.59 8.57 2.74
CA ILE A 43 4.99 7.32 2.09
C ILE A 43 4.42 7.34 0.67
N VAL A 44 5.17 6.84 -0.31
CA VAL A 44 4.70 6.56 -1.67
C VAL A 44 4.82 5.07 -1.94
N HIS A 45 3.71 4.47 -2.37
CA HIS A 45 3.65 3.12 -2.87
C HIS A 45 3.40 3.11 -4.36
N PHE A 46 4.21 2.34 -5.09
CA PHE A 46 4.19 2.33 -6.56
C PHE A 46 4.53 0.95 -7.14
N HIS A 47 4.08 0.77 -8.37
CA HIS A 47 4.40 -0.35 -9.25
C HIS A 47 5.16 0.16 -10.49
N ALA A 48 6.17 -0.57 -10.94
CA ALA A 48 6.78 -0.28 -12.24
C ALA A 48 5.85 -0.73 -13.36
N ARG A 49 5.78 0.08 -14.42
CA ARG A 49 4.91 -0.12 -15.57
C ARG A 49 5.66 0.12 -16.88
N THR A 50 5.20 -0.49 -17.96
CA THR A 50 5.63 -0.12 -19.32
C THR A 50 4.93 1.16 -19.78
N ALA A 51 5.33 1.71 -20.93
CA ALA A 51 4.67 2.88 -21.52
C ALA A 51 3.21 2.62 -21.92
N GLU A 52 2.87 1.35 -22.15
CA GLU A 52 1.53 0.86 -22.45
C GLU A 52 0.71 0.56 -21.18
N GLY A 53 1.32 0.68 -20.01
CA GLY A 53 0.68 0.43 -18.72
C GLY A 53 0.69 -1.03 -18.28
N GLU A 54 1.45 -1.91 -18.92
CA GLU A 54 1.58 -3.29 -18.47
C GLU A 54 2.53 -3.40 -17.25
N PRO A 55 2.43 -4.45 -16.43
CA PRO A 55 3.39 -4.72 -15.37
C PRO A 55 4.84 -4.78 -15.87
N GLU A 56 5.75 -4.14 -15.14
CA GLU A 56 7.19 -4.22 -15.36
C GLU A 56 7.88 -4.75 -14.10
N HIS A 57 8.84 -5.67 -14.29
CA HIS A 57 9.46 -6.44 -13.21
C HIS A 57 10.99 -6.29 -13.17
N ARG A 58 11.59 -5.63 -14.15
CA ARG A 58 13.04 -5.39 -14.21
C ARG A 58 13.51 -4.52 -13.05
N ILE A 59 14.46 -5.03 -12.27
CA ILE A 59 15.05 -4.35 -11.11
C ILE A 59 15.65 -2.99 -11.49
N GLU A 60 16.19 -2.85 -12.70
CA GLU A 60 16.78 -1.60 -13.18
C GLU A 60 15.74 -0.48 -13.32
N VAL A 61 14.49 -0.84 -13.65
CA VAL A 61 13.39 0.13 -13.74
C VAL A 61 12.97 0.60 -12.35
N TYR A 62 12.87 -0.32 -11.38
CA TYR A 62 12.64 0.06 -9.97
C TYR A 62 13.77 0.93 -9.43
N ALA A 63 15.03 0.60 -9.73
CA ALA A 63 16.18 1.41 -9.33
C ALA A 63 16.10 2.84 -9.90
N ASP A 64 15.79 3.00 -11.19
CA ASP A 64 15.62 4.31 -11.82
C ASP A 64 14.48 5.11 -11.18
N ILE A 65 13.33 4.49 -10.93
CA ILE A 65 12.20 5.13 -10.24
C ILE A 65 12.62 5.63 -8.85
N ILE A 66 13.26 4.77 -8.05
CA ILE A 66 13.65 5.09 -6.68
C ILE A 66 14.65 6.26 -6.66
N GLN A 67 15.65 6.23 -7.53
CA GLN A 67 16.64 7.31 -7.64
C GLN A 67 15.97 8.63 -8.04
N ARG A 68 15.02 8.60 -8.98
CA ARG A 68 14.26 9.81 -9.38
C ARG A 68 13.39 10.36 -8.27
N ILE A 69 12.71 9.50 -7.50
CA ILE A 69 11.91 9.91 -6.34
C ILE A 69 12.83 10.59 -5.31
N ARG A 70 13.94 9.95 -4.94
CA ARG A 70 14.90 10.49 -3.96
C ARG A 70 15.53 11.81 -4.41
N ALA A 71 15.72 12.01 -5.71
CA ALA A 71 16.24 13.26 -6.25
C ALA A 71 15.26 14.45 -6.10
N ARG A 72 13.96 14.19 -5.88
CA ARG A 72 12.90 15.22 -5.82
C ARG A 72 12.29 15.38 -4.43
N SER A 73 12.39 14.37 -3.56
CA SER A 73 11.59 14.29 -2.35
C SER A 73 12.25 13.45 -1.25
N ASP A 74 11.90 13.73 0.01
CA ASP A 74 12.24 12.95 1.21
C ASP A 74 11.19 11.87 1.55
N ILE A 75 10.20 11.66 0.69
CA ILE A 75 9.11 10.70 0.91
C ILE A 75 9.64 9.27 1.10
N LEU A 76 9.02 8.52 2.02
CA LEU A 76 9.39 7.13 2.23
C LEU A 76 8.89 6.27 1.07
N ILE A 77 9.77 5.43 0.56
CA ILE A 77 9.58 4.62 -0.64
C ILE A 77 9.14 3.20 -0.30
N HIS A 78 8.01 2.78 -0.87
CA HIS A 78 7.39 1.46 -0.70
C HIS A 78 7.10 0.82 -2.07
N PRO A 79 8.07 0.21 -2.77
CA PRO A 79 7.77 -0.51 -4.01
C PRO A 79 6.96 -1.77 -3.71
N THR A 80 6.19 -2.24 -4.69
CA THR A 80 5.64 -3.60 -4.70
C THR A 80 6.74 -4.67 -4.77
N LEU A 81 6.40 -5.94 -4.53
CA LEU A 81 7.27 -7.09 -4.83
C LEU A 81 7.24 -7.52 -6.31
N GLY A 82 6.50 -6.80 -7.14
CA GLY A 82 6.10 -7.23 -8.48
C GLY A 82 4.93 -8.19 -8.36
N ALA A 83 3.70 -7.72 -8.63
CA ALA A 83 2.54 -8.59 -8.50
C ALA A 83 2.51 -9.62 -9.66
N PHE A 84 1.96 -10.80 -9.37
CA PHE A 84 1.76 -11.95 -10.28
C PHE A 84 2.92 -12.94 -10.51
N ALA A 85 3.61 -13.37 -9.46
CA ALA A 85 4.27 -14.68 -9.47
C ALA A 85 3.56 -15.63 -8.49
N ASN A 86 2.36 -16.07 -8.84
CA ASN A 86 1.67 -17.17 -8.13
C ASN A 86 2.34 -18.53 -8.41
N ASP A 87 3.11 -18.62 -9.50
CA ASP A 87 3.65 -19.88 -10.03
C ASP A 87 5.20 -19.93 -10.05
N GLY A 88 5.86 -19.03 -9.32
CA GLY A 88 7.32 -18.86 -9.32
C GLY A 88 8.00 -19.19 -8.00
N ASP A 89 9.33 -19.17 -8.00
CA ASP A 89 10.10 -19.25 -6.76
C ASP A 89 9.85 -17.99 -5.92
N ALA A 90 9.55 -18.19 -4.63
CA ALA A 90 9.43 -17.10 -3.66
C ALA A 90 10.64 -16.15 -3.73
N SER A 91 11.85 -16.68 -3.96
CA SER A 91 13.06 -15.87 -4.06
C SER A 91 12.96 -14.77 -5.11
N GLU A 92 12.32 -15.02 -6.26
CA GLU A 92 12.20 -14.06 -7.37
C GLU A 92 11.40 -12.80 -7.01
N ARG A 93 10.51 -12.90 -6.00
CA ARG A 93 9.70 -11.77 -5.53
C ARG A 93 10.42 -10.87 -4.55
N ILE A 94 11.18 -11.45 -3.61
CA ILE A 94 11.82 -10.68 -2.53
C ILE A 94 13.26 -10.29 -2.86
N GLN A 95 13.96 -11.09 -3.66
CA GLN A 95 15.38 -10.87 -3.97
C GLN A 95 15.64 -9.51 -4.65
N PRO A 96 14.84 -9.03 -5.61
CA PRO A 96 15.03 -7.69 -6.19
C PRO A 96 14.98 -6.58 -5.14
N ILE A 97 14.08 -6.67 -4.17
CA ILE A 97 14.00 -5.71 -3.06
C ILE A 97 15.25 -5.73 -2.19
N LEU A 98 15.80 -6.92 -1.90
CA LEU A 98 17.00 -7.06 -1.08
C LEU A 98 18.24 -6.54 -1.81
N GLU A 99 18.31 -6.71 -3.13
CA GLU A 99 19.38 -6.15 -3.96
C GLU A 99 19.33 -4.62 -3.98
N LEU A 100 18.14 -4.04 -4.20
CA LEU A 100 17.93 -2.60 -4.10
C LEU A 100 18.28 -2.08 -2.69
N ALA A 101 17.94 -2.83 -1.63
CA ALA A 101 18.25 -2.44 -0.25
C ALA A 101 19.76 -2.34 0.05
N GLY A 102 20.58 -3.08 -0.71
CA GLY A 102 22.04 -3.10 -0.59
C GLY A 102 22.71 -1.79 -0.97
N ASP A 103 22.07 -0.96 -1.79
CA ASP A 103 22.58 0.35 -2.23
C ASP A 103 21.74 1.49 -1.63
N PRO A 104 22.33 2.40 -0.81
CA PRO A 104 21.61 3.55 -0.27
C PRO A 104 20.86 4.40 -1.31
N ALA A 105 21.34 4.47 -2.55
CA ALA A 105 20.70 5.25 -3.61
C ALA A 105 19.40 4.61 -4.13
N THR A 106 19.24 3.29 -3.97
CA THR A 106 18.09 2.53 -4.48
C THR A 106 17.31 1.81 -3.37
N ARG A 107 17.75 1.96 -2.11
CA ARG A 107 17.15 1.29 -0.95
C ARG A 107 15.68 1.69 -0.76
N PRO A 108 14.73 0.73 -0.78
CA PRO A 108 13.37 0.97 -0.33
C PRO A 108 13.28 0.98 1.20
N HIS A 109 12.23 1.55 1.76
CA HIS A 109 11.99 1.57 3.21
C HIS A 109 11.07 0.44 3.65
N PHE A 110 10.17 0.03 2.76
CA PHE A 110 9.14 -0.97 3.02
C PHE A 110 9.10 -2.03 1.93
N ALA A 111 8.56 -3.21 2.28
CA ALA A 111 8.21 -4.27 1.35
C ALA A 111 6.87 -4.91 1.77
N PRO A 112 5.89 -5.05 0.86
CA PRO A 112 4.58 -5.59 1.19
C PRO A 112 4.62 -7.10 1.36
N LEU A 113 4.01 -7.58 2.44
CA LEU A 113 3.79 -8.98 2.76
C LEU A 113 2.28 -9.21 2.90
N ASP A 114 1.66 -9.75 1.87
CA ASP A 114 0.29 -10.22 1.90
C ASP A 114 0.19 -11.47 2.76
N MET A 115 -0.31 -11.29 3.99
CA MET A 115 -0.21 -12.26 5.10
C MET A 115 -1.12 -13.49 4.96
N GLY A 116 -1.36 -13.95 3.73
CA GLY A 116 -2.16 -15.13 3.43
C GLY A 116 -2.46 -15.28 1.95
N THR A 117 -3.33 -16.25 1.66
CA THR A 117 -3.80 -16.56 0.31
C THR A 117 -5.29 -16.24 0.19
N THR A 118 -5.70 -15.61 -0.90
CA THR A 118 -7.11 -15.31 -1.19
C THR A 118 -7.38 -15.32 -2.69
N ASN A 119 -8.63 -15.47 -3.09
CA ASN A 119 -9.02 -15.32 -4.49
C ASN A 119 -9.02 -13.83 -4.86
N ILE A 120 -8.63 -13.52 -6.08
CA ILE A 120 -8.63 -12.16 -6.65
C ILE A 120 -9.38 -12.11 -7.98
N ASP A 121 -10.29 -13.06 -8.19
CA ASP A 121 -11.16 -13.09 -9.36
C ASP A 121 -12.13 -11.90 -9.33
N ALA A 122 -12.02 -11.03 -10.33
CA ALA A 122 -12.88 -9.87 -10.45
C ALA A 122 -14.32 -10.27 -10.85
N TYR A 123 -15.31 -9.89 -10.06
CA TYR A 123 -16.74 -10.05 -10.33
C TYR A 123 -17.27 -8.87 -11.15
N ASP A 124 -18.05 -9.17 -12.18
CA ASP A 124 -18.77 -8.17 -12.96
C ASP A 124 -20.26 -8.21 -12.56
N PRO A 125 -20.75 -7.23 -11.78
CA PRO A 125 -22.12 -7.25 -11.26
C PRO A 125 -23.17 -7.05 -12.36
N ASP A 126 -22.85 -6.31 -13.41
CA ASP A 126 -23.76 -6.07 -14.54
C ASP A 126 -23.93 -7.35 -15.37
N ALA A 127 -22.81 -8.02 -15.67
CA ALA A 127 -22.82 -9.28 -16.40
C ALA A 127 -23.13 -10.51 -15.53
N LYS A 128 -23.20 -10.33 -14.20
CA LYS A 128 -23.44 -11.38 -13.19
C LYS A 128 -22.52 -12.59 -13.32
N LYS A 129 -21.23 -12.34 -13.60
CA LYS A 129 -20.22 -13.38 -13.80
C LYS A 129 -18.86 -12.89 -13.30
N PHE A 130 -17.98 -13.83 -12.95
CA PHE A 130 -16.57 -13.49 -12.76
C PHE A 130 -15.86 -13.33 -14.11
N ARG A 131 -14.86 -12.43 -14.16
CA ARG A 131 -13.99 -12.17 -15.31
C ARG A 131 -12.86 -13.21 -15.43
N SER A 132 -12.49 -13.81 -14.31
CA SER A 132 -11.62 -14.99 -14.20
C SER A 132 -12.22 -15.96 -13.16
N THR A 133 -11.79 -17.21 -13.12
CA THR A 133 -12.27 -18.17 -12.11
C THR A 133 -11.17 -18.94 -11.41
N GLU A 134 -9.91 -18.63 -11.71
CA GLU A 134 -8.73 -19.37 -11.26
C GLU A 134 -7.66 -18.43 -10.68
N ALA A 135 -7.97 -17.14 -10.49
CA ALA A 135 -7.01 -16.16 -10.02
C ALA A 135 -6.89 -16.22 -8.48
N VAL A 136 -5.92 -17.00 -7.99
CA VAL A 136 -5.63 -17.12 -6.56
C VAL A 136 -4.35 -16.37 -6.23
N TYR A 137 -4.42 -15.34 -5.39
CA TYR A 137 -3.21 -14.66 -4.91
C TYR A 137 -2.54 -15.47 -3.80
N THR A 138 -1.48 -16.19 -4.18
CA THR A 138 -0.90 -17.25 -3.35
C THR A 138 0.29 -16.74 -2.54
N ASN A 139 0.13 -16.70 -1.22
CA ASN A 139 1.23 -16.50 -0.27
C ASN A 139 1.14 -17.57 0.81
N THR A 140 1.87 -18.66 0.61
CA THR A 140 1.91 -19.75 1.58
C THR A 140 2.64 -19.32 2.85
N THR A 141 2.35 -19.97 3.99
CA THR A 141 3.10 -19.72 5.23
C THR A 141 4.61 -19.88 5.06
N LYS A 142 5.05 -20.86 4.27
CA LYS A 142 6.49 -21.08 3.98
C LYS A 142 7.09 -19.88 3.23
N THR A 143 6.40 -19.38 2.21
CA THR A 143 6.80 -18.20 1.43
C THR A 143 6.91 -16.96 2.34
N LEU A 144 5.90 -16.74 3.18
CA LEU A 144 5.88 -15.59 4.09
C LEU A 144 6.97 -15.66 5.16
N GLN A 145 7.20 -16.83 5.76
CA GLN A 145 8.30 -17.02 6.71
C GLN A 145 9.64 -16.70 6.06
N TYR A 146 9.86 -17.21 4.85
CA TYR A 146 11.05 -16.90 4.06
C TYR A 146 11.20 -15.39 3.82
N PHE A 147 10.14 -14.68 3.40
CA PHE A 147 10.21 -13.22 3.22
C PHE A 147 10.54 -12.49 4.51
N ALA A 148 9.87 -12.82 5.61
CA ALA A 148 10.09 -12.17 6.88
C ALA A 148 11.51 -12.42 7.43
N GLU A 149 12.03 -13.64 7.29
CA GLU A 149 13.41 -13.98 7.66
C GLU A 149 14.44 -13.19 6.84
N ARG A 150 14.25 -13.08 5.53
CA ARG A 150 15.14 -12.31 4.65
C ARG A 150 15.08 -10.80 4.96
N LEU A 151 13.88 -10.26 5.17
CA LEU A 151 13.70 -8.84 5.52
C LEU A 151 14.28 -8.50 6.88
N LYS A 152 14.19 -9.40 7.87
CA LYS A 152 14.80 -9.23 9.19
C LYS A 152 16.32 -9.07 9.16
N GLN A 153 16.97 -9.56 8.11
CA GLN A 153 18.41 -9.40 7.85
C GLN A 153 18.74 -8.14 7.03
N SER A 154 17.73 -7.33 6.69
CA SER A 154 17.84 -6.13 5.86
C SER A 154 17.44 -4.87 6.62
N THR A 155 17.60 -3.71 5.99
CA THR A 155 17.09 -2.42 6.49
C THR A 155 15.62 -2.16 6.13
N VAL A 156 15.01 -3.03 5.32
CA VAL A 156 13.64 -2.88 4.81
C VAL A 156 12.65 -3.40 5.83
N ARG A 157 11.62 -2.59 6.13
CA ARG A 157 10.58 -2.94 7.10
C ARG A 157 9.44 -3.70 6.40
N PRO A 158 8.93 -4.81 6.98
CA PRO A 158 7.72 -5.45 6.48
C PRO A 158 6.50 -4.52 6.58
N TYR A 159 5.73 -4.45 5.51
CA TYR A 159 4.39 -3.87 5.45
C TYR A 159 3.37 -5.01 5.38
N ALA A 160 2.65 -5.28 6.46
CA ALA A 160 1.75 -6.42 6.52
C ALA A 160 0.40 -6.09 5.87
N SER A 161 0.13 -6.65 4.70
CA SER A 161 -1.13 -6.50 3.97
C SER A 161 -2.16 -7.52 4.46
N LEU A 162 -3.26 -7.05 5.04
CA LEU A 162 -4.28 -7.85 5.72
C LEU A 162 -5.61 -7.75 4.99
N TRP A 163 -5.98 -8.78 4.22
CA TRP A 163 -7.21 -8.80 3.41
C TRP A 163 -8.45 -9.22 4.20
N ASN A 164 -8.25 -10.02 5.26
CA ASN A 164 -9.30 -10.49 6.15
C ASN A 164 -8.73 -10.87 7.53
N VAL A 165 -9.61 -11.24 8.47
CA VAL A 165 -9.23 -11.68 9.82
C VAL A 165 -8.25 -12.85 9.82
N GLY A 166 -8.30 -13.75 8.84
CA GLY A 166 -7.33 -14.85 8.71
C GLY A 166 -5.90 -14.34 8.54
N PHE A 167 -5.72 -13.30 7.72
CA PHE A 167 -4.43 -12.64 7.50
C PHE A 167 -3.96 -11.94 8.78
N THR A 168 -4.87 -11.28 9.51
CA THR A 168 -4.56 -10.67 10.82
C THR A 168 -4.05 -11.72 11.81
N ARG A 169 -4.69 -12.88 11.90
CA ARG A 169 -4.25 -13.97 12.80
C ARG A 169 -2.88 -14.53 12.41
N GLN A 170 -2.61 -14.67 11.10
CA GLN A 170 -1.29 -15.07 10.60
C GLN A 170 -0.22 -14.03 10.95
N PHE A 171 -0.53 -12.75 10.75
CA PHE A 171 0.35 -11.63 11.12
C PHE A 171 0.71 -11.63 12.61
N LEU A 172 -0.28 -11.83 13.49
CA LEU A 172 -0.04 -11.92 14.93
C LEU A 172 0.83 -13.12 15.31
N ALA A 173 0.68 -14.27 14.64
CA ALA A 173 1.57 -15.40 14.83
C ALA A 173 3.01 -15.08 14.39
N PHE A 174 3.19 -14.30 13.32
CA PHE A 174 4.52 -13.85 12.87
C PHE A 174 5.16 -12.87 13.86
N MET A 175 4.37 -12.00 14.50
CA MET A 175 4.86 -11.17 15.59
C MET A 175 5.28 -12.00 16.80
N ASP A 176 4.47 -13.00 17.19
CA ASP A 176 4.77 -13.91 18.30
C ASP A 176 6.07 -14.72 18.08
N MET A 177 6.30 -15.16 16.84
CA MET A 177 7.56 -15.80 16.44
C MET A 177 8.75 -14.84 16.29
N ASN A 178 8.58 -13.54 16.57
CA ASN A 178 9.58 -12.49 16.34
C ASN A 178 10.07 -12.40 14.89
N LEU A 179 9.25 -12.77 13.91
CA LEU A 179 9.53 -12.55 12.49
C LEU A 179 9.20 -11.12 12.07
N ILE A 180 8.19 -10.52 12.68
CA ILE A 180 7.83 -9.11 12.49
C ILE A 180 7.95 -8.39 13.84
N ALA A 181 8.86 -7.43 13.92
CA ALA A 181 9.11 -6.66 15.15
C ALA A 181 8.20 -5.44 15.26
N GLU A 182 7.84 -5.09 16.49
CA GLU A 182 7.19 -3.82 16.84
C GLU A 182 8.14 -2.61 16.66
N PRO A 183 7.66 -1.41 16.28
CA PRO A 183 6.29 -1.07 15.86
C PRO A 183 5.95 -1.72 14.51
N ALA A 184 4.95 -2.59 14.47
CA ALA A 184 4.59 -3.30 13.25
C ALA A 184 3.66 -2.44 12.40
N TYR A 185 3.85 -2.42 11.08
CA TYR A 185 2.99 -1.66 10.16
C TYR A 185 2.05 -2.61 9.43
N ALA A 186 0.74 -2.41 9.59
CA ALA A 186 -0.29 -3.26 9.02
C ALA A 186 -1.30 -2.46 8.20
N CYS A 187 -1.60 -2.91 6.99
CA CYS A 187 -2.62 -2.34 6.13
C CYS A 187 -3.87 -3.21 6.13
N LEU A 188 -4.99 -2.61 6.52
CA LEU A 188 -6.31 -3.20 6.46
C LEU A 188 -6.82 -3.01 5.04
N ILE A 189 -6.72 -4.07 4.24
CA ILE A 189 -7.16 -4.06 2.87
C ILE A 189 -8.65 -4.37 2.85
N MET A 190 -9.41 -3.40 2.38
CA MET A 190 -10.80 -3.58 1.99
C MET A 190 -10.91 -3.48 0.47
N THR A 191 -11.98 -4.03 -0.08
CA THR A 191 -12.22 -4.04 -1.52
C THR A 191 -13.63 -3.60 -1.89
N GLY A 192 -13.77 -3.16 -3.14
CA GLY A 192 -15.06 -3.00 -3.80
C GLY A 192 -15.75 -4.34 -4.07
N ASP A 193 -17.01 -4.25 -4.51
CA ASP A 193 -17.85 -5.42 -4.81
C ASP A 193 -17.32 -6.26 -5.99
N ASP A 194 -16.41 -5.70 -6.79
CA ASP A 194 -15.73 -6.40 -7.87
C ASP A 194 -14.69 -7.41 -7.34
N LEU A 195 -14.19 -7.27 -6.11
CA LEU A 195 -13.28 -8.25 -5.50
C LEU A 195 -13.86 -8.76 -4.18
N PRO A 196 -14.84 -9.69 -4.22
CA PRO A 196 -15.64 -10.06 -3.05
C PRO A 196 -14.90 -10.94 -2.02
N ALA A 197 -13.66 -11.36 -2.30
CA ALA A 197 -12.86 -12.23 -1.43
C ALA A 197 -11.97 -11.46 -0.44
N ALA A 198 -12.42 -10.28 -0.02
CA ALA A 198 -11.86 -9.49 1.09
C ALA A 198 -12.99 -8.85 1.90
N HIS A 199 -12.65 -8.13 2.99
CA HIS A 199 -13.66 -7.32 3.67
C HIS A 199 -14.10 -6.14 2.77
N PRO A 200 -15.39 -5.78 2.77
CA PRO A 200 -15.88 -4.71 1.92
C PRO A 200 -15.38 -3.34 2.39
N GLY A 201 -15.26 -2.38 1.48
CA GLY A 201 -14.93 -0.98 1.75
C GLY A 201 -16.02 -0.20 2.50
N THR A 202 -16.46 -0.72 3.65
CA THR A 202 -17.52 -0.14 4.49
C THR A 202 -17.11 -0.09 5.95
N GLU A 203 -17.91 0.61 6.76
CA GLU A 203 -17.74 0.64 8.22
C GLU A 203 -17.71 -0.75 8.85
N GLN A 204 -18.58 -1.66 8.40
CA GLN A 204 -18.61 -3.04 8.90
C GLN A 204 -17.38 -3.84 8.46
N GLY A 205 -16.83 -3.56 7.28
CA GLY A 205 -15.56 -4.16 6.84
C GLY A 205 -14.38 -3.68 7.68
N LEU A 206 -14.34 -2.38 8.00
CA LEU A 206 -13.34 -1.80 8.92
C LEU A 206 -13.47 -2.37 10.33
N ASP A 207 -14.70 -2.51 10.84
CA ASP A 207 -14.99 -3.15 12.13
C ASP A 207 -14.50 -4.60 12.18
N ALA A 208 -14.73 -5.35 11.09
CA ALA A 208 -14.32 -6.74 11.00
C ALA A 208 -12.80 -6.92 11.07
N HIS A 209 -12.02 -5.92 10.62
CA HIS A 209 -10.56 -5.90 10.78
C HIS A 209 -10.14 -5.43 12.18
N THR A 210 -10.57 -4.23 12.56
CA THR A 210 -10.10 -3.52 13.78
C THR A 210 -10.45 -4.27 15.06
N ALA A 211 -11.55 -5.04 15.08
CA ALA A 211 -11.94 -5.89 16.21
C ALA A 211 -10.87 -6.95 16.59
N PHE A 212 -9.96 -7.29 15.66
CA PHE A 212 -8.91 -8.30 15.87
C PHE A 212 -7.51 -7.72 16.03
N ILE A 213 -7.35 -6.39 16.06
CA ILE A 213 -6.08 -5.74 16.36
C ILE A 213 -5.90 -5.67 17.89
N PRO A 214 -4.88 -6.35 18.46
CA PRO A 214 -4.65 -6.35 19.90
C PRO A 214 -4.17 -4.97 20.39
N LYS A 215 -4.73 -4.53 21.54
CA LYS A 215 -4.42 -3.22 22.13
C LYS A 215 -3.10 -3.20 22.91
N ASP A 216 -2.56 -4.36 23.25
CA ASP A 216 -1.33 -4.55 24.02
C ASP A 216 -0.07 -4.67 23.13
N LYS A 217 -0.23 -4.65 21.80
CA LYS A 217 0.88 -4.64 20.84
C LYS A 217 1.00 -3.29 20.15
N ASN A 218 2.22 -2.84 19.87
CA ASN A 218 2.47 -1.65 19.08
C ASN A 218 2.30 -1.95 17.57
N ILE A 219 1.04 -1.94 17.13
CA ILE A 219 0.65 -2.08 15.73
C ILE A 219 0.15 -0.74 15.23
N VAL A 220 0.86 -0.17 14.26
CA VAL A 220 0.43 1.00 13.50
C VAL A 220 -0.39 0.47 12.33
N TRP A 221 -1.70 0.76 12.31
CA TRP A 221 -2.57 0.29 11.23
C TRP A 221 -2.97 1.42 10.28
N THR A 222 -2.94 1.14 8.99
CA THR A 222 -3.49 1.97 7.91
C THR A 222 -4.63 1.24 7.24
N ALA A 223 -5.52 1.93 6.54
CA ALA A 223 -6.60 1.32 5.77
C ALA A 223 -6.62 1.84 4.33
N MET A 224 -7.04 0.96 3.42
CA MET A 224 -7.25 1.23 2.00
C MET A 224 -8.54 0.58 1.50
N ASN A 225 -9.03 1.02 0.34
CA ASN A 225 -10.16 0.42 -0.35
C ASN A 225 -9.81 0.25 -1.84
N HIS A 226 -9.46 -0.95 -2.27
CA HIS A 226 -9.16 -1.21 -3.69
C HIS A 226 -10.45 -1.45 -4.47
N GLY A 227 -10.65 -0.75 -5.59
CA GLY A 227 -11.90 -0.84 -6.36
C GLY A 227 -13.05 -0.06 -5.74
N GLY A 228 -12.78 0.86 -4.80
CA GLY A 228 -13.82 1.70 -4.22
C GLY A 228 -13.32 2.99 -3.56
N ASP A 229 -14.23 3.92 -3.34
CA ASP A 229 -13.96 5.19 -2.67
C ASP A 229 -13.69 4.99 -1.17
N LEU A 230 -12.56 5.51 -0.67
CA LEU A 230 -12.20 5.47 0.75
C LEU A 230 -12.68 6.71 1.52
N PHE A 231 -13.02 7.84 0.85
CA PHE A 231 -13.42 9.10 1.51
C PHE A 231 -14.52 8.94 2.56
N PRO A 232 -15.58 8.14 2.34
CA PRO A 232 -16.62 7.94 3.34
C PRO A 232 -16.12 7.36 4.67
N LEU A 233 -15.02 6.60 4.65
CA LEU A 233 -14.45 5.97 5.85
C LEU A 233 -13.36 6.82 6.52
N LEU A 234 -12.81 7.83 5.85
CA LEU A 234 -11.71 8.62 6.39
C LEU A 234 -12.02 9.27 7.74
N PRO A 235 -13.19 9.89 7.99
CA PRO A 235 -13.47 10.45 9.31
C PRO A 235 -13.40 9.41 10.43
N ARG A 236 -13.87 8.20 10.15
CA ARG A 236 -13.85 7.09 11.09
C ARG A 236 -12.42 6.60 11.33
N ILE A 237 -11.67 6.31 10.27
CA ILE A 237 -10.27 5.88 10.32
C ILE A 237 -9.42 6.88 11.12
N ILE A 238 -9.56 8.18 10.82
CA ILE A 238 -8.80 9.26 11.45
C ILE A 238 -9.12 9.37 12.95
N ASN A 239 -10.40 9.30 13.34
CA ASN A 239 -10.85 9.41 14.73
C ASN A 239 -10.51 8.20 15.60
N GLU A 240 -10.47 7.00 15.00
CA GLU A 240 -10.09 5.76 15.69
C GLU A 240 -8.56 5.60 15.84
N GLY A 241 -7.78 6.58 15.35
CA GLY A 241 -6.33 6.60 15.48
C GLY A 241 -5.58 5.89 14.35
N GLY A 242 -6.28 5.38 13.35
CA GLY A 242 -5.69 4.74 12.16
C GLY A 242 -4.98 5.67 11.21
N HIS A 243 -4.41 5.08 10.17
CA HIS A 243 -3.70 5.75 9.09
C HIS A 243 -4.38 5.51 7.74
N VAL A 244 -3.98 6.26 6.72
CA VAL A 244 -4.66 6.26 5.43
C VAL A 244 -3.69 5.89 4.32
N SER A 245 -4.04 4.87 3.54
CA SER A 245 -3.34 4.49 2.31
C SER A 245 -4.32 4.63 1.15
N ILE A 246 -4.05 5.57 0.25
CA ILE A 246 -5.03 6.03 -0.74
C ILE A 246 -4.33 6.56 -1.99
N GLY A 247 -4.95 6.41 -3.16
CA GLY A 247 -4.48 7.05 -4.39
C GLY A 247 -5.14 6.47 -5.63
N LEU A 248 -4.76 7.00 -6.79
CA LEU A 248 -5.34 6.63 -8.09
C LEU A 248 -5.08 5.18 -8.49
N GLY A 249 -4.16 4.50 -7.82
CA GLY A 249 -3.95 3.07 -8.00
C GLY A 249 -5.10 2.21 -7.48
N ASP A 250 -5.89 2.71 -6.53
CA ASP A 250 -7.00 1.99 -5.92
C ASP A 250 -8.38 2.40 -6.46
N TRP A 251 -8.56 3.69 -6.76
CA TRP A 251 -9.83 4.26 -7.23
C TRP A 251 -9.60 5.54 -8.03
N PRO A 252 -10.37 5.85 -9.09
CA PRO A 252 -10.16 7.06 -9.90
C PRO A 252 -10.58 8.38 -9.22
N TYR A 253 -11.36 8.32 -8.14
CA TYR A 253 -11.82 9.47 -7.33
C TYR A 253 -12.51 10.60 -8.11
N LEU A 254 -13.28 10.25 -9.14
CA LEU A 254 -14.02 11.23 -9.96
C LEU A 254 -15.03 12.05 -9.15
N GLU A 255 -15.42 11.54 -7.98
CA GLU A 255 -16.33 12.18 -7.03
C GLU A 255 -15.75 13.45 -6.39
N ILE A 256 -14.42 13.61 -6.39
CA ILE A 256 -13.76 14.83 -5.85
C ILE A 256 -14.06 16.04 -6.73
N ASN A 257 -14.18 15.84 -8.05
CA ASN A 257 -14.36 16.93 -9.00
C ASN A 257 -15.09 16.46 -10.27
N GLU A 258 -16.33 16.92 -10.44
CA GLU A 258 -17.16 16.59 -11.61
C GLU A 258 -16.62 17.12 -12.95
N ARG A 259 -15.67 18.07 -12.94
CA ARG A 259 -15.18 18.74 -14.16
C ARG A 259 -13.94 18.09 -14.75
N GLN A 260 -13.05 17.59 -13.90
CA GLN A 260 -11.80 16.97 -14.34
C GLN A 260 -11.42 15.84 -13.37
N PRO A 261 -10.97 14.68 -13.89
CA PRO A 261 -10.41 13.63 -13.04
C PRO A 261 -9.27 14.18 -12.19
N PRO A 262 -9.21 13.85 -10.89
CA PRO A 262 -8.19 14.42 -10.01
C PRO A 262 -6.81 13.80 -10.26
N THR A 263 -5.76 14.50 -9.84
CA THR A 263 -4.41 13.92 -9.70
C THR A 263 -4.24 13.24 -8.33
N ASN A 264 -3.16 12.48 -8.13
CA ASN A 264 -2.89 11.87 -6.82
C ASN A 264 -2.70 12.94 -5.73
N GLU A 265 -1.98 14.02 -6.00
CA GLU A 265 -1.77 15.09 -5.02
C GLU A 265 -3.06 15.82 -4.63
N GLU A 266 -4.04 15.92 -5.54
CA GLU A 266 -5.37 16.46 -5.21
C GLU A 266 -6.14 15.51 -4.27
N VAL A 267 -6.04 14.19 -4.49
CA VAL A 267 -6.60 13.17 -3.58
C VAL A 267 -5.94 13.29 -2.20
N ILE A 268 -4.61 13.36 -2.13
CA ILE A 268 -3.86 13.49 -0.88
C ILE A 268 -4.16 14.81 -0.17
N ALA A 269 -4.25 15.92 -0.90
CA ALA A 269 -4.58 17.23 -0.33
C ALA A 269 -5.96 17.22 0.33
N LYS A 270 -6.94 16.51 -0.24
CA LYS A 270 -8.27 16.33 0.36
C LYS A 270 -8.22 15.53 1.66
N VAL A 271 -7.38 14.51 1.74
CA VAL A 271 -7.15 13.77 3.01
C VAL A 271 -6.51 14.68 4.05
N THR A 272 -5.50 15.47 3.67
CA THR A 272 -4.84 16.43 4.57
C THR A 272 -5.81 17.49 5.09
N GLU A 273 -6.66 18.05 4.22
CA GLU A 273 -7.72 18.99 4.58
C GLU A 273 -8.68 18.38 5.61
N LEU A 274 -9.18 17.17 5.33
CA LEU A 274 -10.09 16.45 6.23
C LEU A 274 -9.43 16.13 7.59
N ALA A 275 -8.17 15.69 7.58
CA ALA A 275 -7.43 15.43 8.81
C ALA A 275 -7.28 16.70 9.66
N SER A 276 -6.99 17.83 9.03
CA SER A 276 -6.93 19.14 9.69
C SER A 276 -8.28 19.54 10.29
N LEU A 277 -9.38 19.37 9.55
CA LEU A 277 -10.75 19.63 10.04
C LEU A 277 -11.13 18.75 11.25
N LEU A 278 -10.62 17.53 11.30
CA LEU A 278 -10.79 16.59 12.42
C LEU A 278 -9.76 16.80 13.55
N GLY A 279 -8.91 17.82 13.45
CA GLY A 279 -7.93 18.18 14.48
C GLY A 279 -6.73 17.24 14.58
N ARG A 280 -6.37 16.53 13.50
CA ARG A 280 -5.22 15.62 13.44
C ARG A 280 -4.22 16.09 12.38
N GLU A 281 -3.03 16.51 12.81
CA GLU A 281 -1.94 16.89 11.92
C GLU A 281 -1.39 15.69 11.14
N THR A 282 -0.91 15.92 9.92
CA THR A 282 -0.23 14.91 9.09
C THR A 282 1.24 14.75 9.50
N ALA A 283 1.77 13.54 9.34
CA ALA A 283 3.15 13.22 9.66
C ALA A 283 4.07 13.55 8.48
N SER A 284 5.22 14.17 8.75
CA SER A 284 6.34 14.21 7.80
C SER A 284 6.96 12.81 7.62
N PRO A 285 7.74 12.56 6.55
CA PRO A 285 8.44 11.29 6.36
C PRO A 285 9.32 10.88 7.55
N SER A 286 10.02 11.83 8.18
CA SER A 286 10.84 11.56 9.37
C SER A 286 10.02 11.14 10.60
N GLU A 287 8.83 11.72 10.77
CA GLU A 287 7.91 11.37 11.87
C GLU A 287 7.27 10.01 11.61
N ALA A 288 6.86 9.73 10.36
CA ALA A 288 6.38 8.42 9.94
C ALA A 288 7.46 7.35 10.14
N ALA A 289 8.70 7.61 9.73
CA ALA A 289 9.81 6.69 9.91
C ALA A 289 10.04 6.34 11.39
N ARG A 290 9.99 7.34 12.28
CA ARG A 290 10.10 7.11 13.73
C ARG A 290 8.94 6.27 14.26
N ALA A 291 7.71 6.56 13.83
CA ALA A 291 6.51 5.82 14.25
C ALA A 291 6.53 4.35 13.77
N LEU A 292 7.14 4.09 12.62
CA LEU A 292 7.17 2.77 11.96
C LEU A 292 8.48 2.00 12.16
N GLY A 293 9.43 2.55 12.94
CA GLY A 293 10.72 1.93 13.21
C GLY A 293 11.60 1.78 11.95
N VAL A 294 11.46 2.70 11.00
CA VAL A 294 12.24 2.75 9.75
C VAL A 294 13.51 3.58 9.98
N ASN A 295 14.65 3.07 9.52
CA ASN A 295 15.88 3.85 9.48
C ASN A 295 15.98 4.62 8.15
N ILE A 296 16.20 5.94 8.24
CA ILE A 296 16.29 6.86 7.09
C ILE A 296 17.73 7.27 6.75
N LEU A 297 18.73 6.67 7.41
CA LEU A 297 20.17 6.88 7.16
C LEU A 297 20.69 6.13 5.94
#